data_AF-A0A7X0RJP6-F1
#
_entry.id   AF-A0A7X0RJP6-F1
#
_cell.length_a   1.000
_cell.length_b   1.000
_cell.length_c   1.000
_cell.angle_alpha   90.00
_cell.angle_beta   90.00
_cell.angle_gamma   90.00
#
_symmetry.space_group_name_H-M   'P 1'
#
loop_
_entity.id
_entity.type
_entity.pdbx_description
1 polymer ?
#
loop_
_entity_poly.entity_id
_entity_poly.type
_entity_poly.pdbx_seq_one_letter_code
_entity_poly.pdbx_strand_id
1 'polypeptide(L)'
;MTGRLAVGALGVLAGAYGAWLLLSRQDLTQLTSAAVWLAGGVVVHDFVLAPVVLVLVLLAGRVLPRHAHAPAAVVLVVLGAVSLLAVPVLGRFGARPDNPTLLDRSYGTGWLVLVALVLLLAVVATLVRRSRHRRTTPSGGSGGTRPGGR
;
A
#
# COMPACT_ATOMS: atom_id res chain seq x y z
N MET A 1 -9.43 25.62 5.82
CA MET A 1 -9.65 25.46 4.37
C MET A 1 -8.41 25.78 3.54
N THR A 2 -7.69 26.85 3.87
CA THR A 2 -6.39 27.24 3.27
C THR A 2 -5.37 26.12 3.14
N GLY A 3 -5.17 25.28 4.17
CA GLY A 3 -4.21 24.17 4.09
C GLY A 3 -4.50 23.13 2.99
N ARG A 4 -5.78 22.80 2.76
CA ARG A 4 -6.17 21.87 1.69
C ARG A 4 -5.97 22.48 0.30
N LEU A 5 -6.28 23.77 0.16
CA LEU A 5 -6.06 24.52 -1.08
C LEU A 5 -4.57 24.66 -1.38
N ALA A 6 -3.74 24.93 -0.37
CA ALA A 6 -2.29 25.03 -0.53
C ALA A 6 -1.68 23.70 -1.00
N VAL A 7 -2.05 22.58 -0.36
CA VAL A 7 -1.60 21.24 -0.78
C VAL A 7 -2.10 20.91 -2.19
N GLY A 8 -3.35 21.22 -2.50
CA GLY A 8 -3.92 21.03 -3.84
C GLY A 8 -3.18 21.83 -4.91
N ALA A 9 -2.96 23.12 -4.67
CA ALA A 9 -2.24 24.01 -5.58
C ALA A 9 -0.79 23.53 -5.78
N LEU A 10 -0.10 23.15 -4.71
CA LEU A 10 1.25 22.61 -4.80
C LEU A 10 1.31 21.31 -5.62
N GLY A 11 0.34 20.40 -5.42
CA GLY A 11 0.22 19.18 -6.22
C GLY A 11 -0.02 19.45 -7.70
N VAL A 12 -0.92 20.39 -8.03
CA VAL A 12 -1.19 20.79 -9.41
C VAL A 12 0.04 21.42 -10.06
N LEU A 13 0.73 22.33 -9.36
CA LEU A 13 1.95 22.96 -9.87
C LEU A 13 3.06 21.94 -10.11
N ALA A 14 3.27 21.00 -9.18
CA ALA A 14 4.24 19.92 -9.35
C ALA A 14 3.88 19.00 -10.53
N GLY A 15 2.61 18.64 -10.68
CA GLY A 15 2.12 17.84 -11.80
C GLY A 15 2.28 18.54 -13.14
N ALA A 16 1.91 19.82 -13.22
CA ALA A 16 2.07 20.63 -14.43
C ALA A 16 3.54 20.80 -14.81
N TYR A 17 4.41 21.02 -13.83
CA TYR A 17 5.85 21.10 -14.05
C TYR A 17 6.44 19.78 -14.56
N GLY A 18 6.03 18.64 -13.97
CA GLY A 18 6.41 17.31 -14.45
C GLY A 18 5.93 17.03 -15.88
N ALA A 19 4.69 17.39 -16.21
CA ALA A 19 4.16 17.26 -17.56
C ALA A 19 4.92 18.15 -18.56
N TRP A 20 5.23 19.38 -18.18
CA TRP A 20 6.05 20.28 -19.00
C TRP A 20 7.45 19.70 -19.24
N LEU A 21 8.11 19.16 -18.22
CA LEU A 21 9.40 18.49 -18.37
C LEU A 21 9.31 17.27 -19.30
N LEU A 22 8.29 16.44 -19.13
CA LEU A 22 8.08 15.26 -19.95
C LEU A 22 7.91 15.64 -21.43
N LEU A 23 7.12 16.67 -21.72
CA LEU A 23 6.84 17.12 -23.10
C LEU A 23 7.97 17.93 -23.73
N SER A 24 8.76 18.67 -22.93
CA SER A 24 9.81 19.55 -23.44
C SER A 24 11.19 18.91 -23.53
N ARG A 25 11.43 17.80 -22.81
CA ARG A 25 12.77 17.18 -22.69
C ARG A 25 12.88 15.78 -23.28
N GLN A 26 11.77 15.14 -23.67
CA GLN A 26 11.78 13.78 -24.18
C GLN A 26 11.47 13.73 -25.67
N ASP A 27 12.03 12.74 -26.37
CA ASP A 27 11.65 12.43 -27.74
C ASP A 27 10.34 11.61 -27.81
N LEU A 28 9.85 11.37 -29.03
CA LEU A 28 8.60 10.64 -29.26
C LEU A 28 8.65 9.19 -28.77
N THR A 29 9.81 8.53 -28.88
CA THR A 29 10.00 7.14 -28.43
C THR A 29 9.96 7.05 -26.90
N GLN A 30 10.56 8.02 -26.21
CA GLN A 30 10.52 8.12 -24.76
C GLN A 30 9.11 8.47 -24.25
N LEU A 31 8.41 9.39 -24.92
CA LEU A 31 7.02 9.75 -24.61
C LEU A 31 6.08 8.56 -24.75
N THR A 32 6.18 7.81 -25.86
CA THR A 32 5.37 6.61 -26.08
C THR A 32 5.71 5.52 -25.06
N SER A 33 6.99 5.33 -24.74
CA SER A 33 7.40 4.39 -23.68
C SER A 33 6.82 4.76 -22.32
N ALA A 34 6.85 6.04 -21.95
CA ALA A 34 6.24 6.54 -20.72
C ALA A 34 4.71 6.33 -20.71
N ALA A 35 4.04 6.64 -21.82
CA ALA A 35 2.60 6.45 -21.96
C ALA A 35 2.21 4.96 -21.83
N VAL A 36 2.95 4.06 -22.49
CA VAL A 36 2.74 2.61 -22.40
C VAL A 36 2.95 2.12 -20.97
N TRP A 37 3.99 2.61 -20.27
CA TRP A 37 4.24 2.21 -18.89
C TRP A 37 3.13 2.68 -17.95
N LEU A 38 2.70 3.95 -18.07
CA LEU A 38 1.62 4.52 -17.26
C LEU A 38 0.30 3.79 -17.50
N ALA A 39 -0.08 3.58 -18.77
CA ALA A 39 -1.30 2.88 -19.13
C ALA A 39 -1.24 1.40 -18.73
N GLY A 40 -0.13 0.72 -19.01
CA GLY A 40 0.09 -0.68 -18.63
C GLY A 40 0.03 -0.87 -17.11
N GLY A 41 0.61 0.04 -16.34
CA GLY A 41 0.53 0.04 -14.88
C GLY A 41 -0.91 0.12 -14.36
N VAL A 42 -1.73 1.02 -14.92
CA VAL A 42 -3.16 1.15 -14.58
C VAL A 42 -3.91 -0.14 -14.93
N VAL A 43 -3.70 -0.67 -16.13
CA VAL A 43 -4.37 -1.91 -16.58
C VAL A 43 -4.01 -3.08 -15.66
N VAL A 44 -2.73 -3.30 -15.37
CA VAL A 44 -2.30 -4.39 -14.48
C VAL A 44 -2.81 -4.15 -13.05
N HIS A 45 -2.84 -2.91 -12.57
CA HIS A 45 -3.38 -2.60 -11.24
C HIS A 45 -4.87 -2.95 -11.13
N ASP A 46 -5.69 -2.45 -12.04
CA ASP A 46 -7.15 -2.54 -11.96
C ASP A 46 -7.68 -3.93 -12.34
N PHE A 47 -7.09 -4.57 -13.35
CA PHE A 47 -7.59 -5.84 -13.88
C PHE A 47 -6.89 -7.07 -13.28
N VAL A 48 -5.74 -6.91 -12.62
CA VAL A 48 -5.00 -8.04 -12.04
C VAL A 48 -4.82 -7.84 -10.54
N LEU A 49 -4.16 -6.77 -10.13
CA LEU A 49 -3.79 -6.59 -8.73
C LEU A 49 -5.02 -6.44 -7.83
N ALA A 50 -5.96 -5.56 -8.19
CA ALA A 50 -7.16 -5.33 -7.39
C ALA A 50 -8.01 -6.61 -7.22
N PRO A 51 -8.31 -7.40 -8.27
CA PRO A 51 -8.99 -8.69 -8.12
C PRO A 51 -8.24 -9.69 -7.24
N VAL A 52 -6.91 -9.81 -7.42
CA VAL A 52 -6.09 -10.72 -6.61
C VAL A 52 -6.13 -10.30 -5.13
N VAL A 53 -5.93 -9.01 -4.85
CA VAL A 53 -5.99 -8.48 -3.48
C VAL A 53 -7.38 -8.72 -2.88
N LEU A 54 -8.46 -8.51 -3.62
CA LEU A 54 -9.82 -8.78 -3.16
C LEU A 54 -9.99 -10.25 -2.77
N VAL A 55 -9.58 -11.18 -3.62
CA VAL A 55 -9.65 -12.63 -3.34
C VAL A 55 -8.84 -12.97 -2.09
N LEU A 56 -7.61 -12.46 -1.98
CA LEU A 56 -6.74 -12.72 -0.83
C LEU A 56 -7.32 -12.15 0.48
N VAL A 57 -7.94 -10.96 0.44
CA VAL A 57 -8.61 -10.39 1.61
C VAL A 57 -9.84 -11.22 2.01
N LEU A 58 -10.62 -11.72 1.04
CA LEU A 58 -11.76 -12.60 1.31
C LEU A 58 -11.32 -13.94 1.93
N LEU A 59 -10.25 -14.53 1.40
CA LEU A 59 -9.66 -15.75 1.95
C LEU A 59 -9.09 -15.53 3.35
N ALA A 60 -8.34 -14.45 3.54
CA ALA A 60 -7.82 -14.04 4.85
C ALA A 60 -8.97 -13.83 5.85
N GLY A 61 -10.10 -13.29 5.41
CA GLY A 61 -11.29 -13.10 6.24
C GLY A 61 -11.86 -14.40 6.82
N ARG A 62 -11.61 -15.56 6.19
CA ARG A 62 -12.04 -16.88 6.69
C ARG A 62 -11.14 -17.44 7.80
N VAL A 63 -9.90 -16.99 7.89
CA VAL A 63 -8.90 -17.53 8.82
C VAL A 63 -8.45 -16.52 9.89
N LEU A 64 -8.45 -15.22 9.57
CA LEU A 64 -8.02 -14.16 10.48
C LEU A 64 -9.18 -13.66 11.36
N PRO A 65 -8.90 -13.27 12.61
CA PRO A 65 -9.89 -12.61 13.46
C PRO A 65 -10.20 -11.19 12.94
N ARG A 66 -11.41 -10.68 13.21
CA ARG A 66 -11.91 -9.37 12.71
C ARG A 66 -10.95 -8.18 12.94
N HIS A 67 -10.19 -8.21 14.03
CA HIS A 67 -9.22 -7.16 14.35
C HIS A 67 -7.94 -7.19 13.50
N ALA A 68 -7.72 -8.23 12.71
CA ALA A 68 -6.58 -8.37 11.79
C ALA A 68 -6.95 -8.10 10.32
N HIS A 69 -8.25 -8.00 9.97
CA HIS A 69 -8.71 -7.85 8.58
C HIS A 69 -8.17 -6.56 7.91
N ALA A 70 -8.34 -5.41 8.56
CA ALA A 70 -7.90 -4.13 8.00
C ALA A 70 -6.36 -4.04 7.85
N PRO A 71 -5.54 -4.39 8.85
CA PRO A 71 -4.09 -4.47 8.67
C PRO A 71 -3.66 -5.42 7.55
N ALA A 72 -4.29 -6.59 7.41
CA ALA A 72 -3.98 -7.53 6.34
C ALA A 72 -4.29 -6.95 4.94
N ALA A 73 -5.43 -6.27 4.78
CA ALA A 73 -5.76 -5.59 3.53
C ALA A 73 -4.74 -4.49 3.18
N VAL A 74 -4.31 -3.69 4.17
CA VAL A 74 -3.29 -2.65 3.96
C VAL A 74 -1.97 -3.25 3.50
N VAL A 75 -1.52 -4.36 4.09
CA VAL A 75 -0.30 -5.06 3.66
C VAL A 75 -0.40 -5.45 2.20
N LEU A 76 -1.50 -6.08 1.79
CA LEU A 76 -1.69 -6.56 0.42
C LEU A 76 -1.72 -5.41 -0.59
N VAL A 77 -2.42 -4.31 -0.28
CA VAL A 77 -2.47 -3.13 -1.14
C VAL A 77 -1.10 -2.48 -1.28
N VAL A 78 -0.41 -2.23 -0.16
CA VAL A 78 0.88 -1.53 -0.14
C VAL A 78 1.95 -2.39 -0.81
N LEU A 79 2.14 -3.64 -0.38
CA LEU A 79 3.17 -4.50 -0.94
C LEU A 79 2.85 -4.88 -2.38
N GLY A 80 1.59 -5.11 -2.72
CA GLY A 80 1.18 -5.37 -4.11
C GLY A 80 1.51 -4.21 -5.04
N ALA A 81 1.08 -2.99 -4.70
CA ALA A 81 1.31 -1.81 -5.54
C ALA A 81 2.80 -1.46 -5.65
N VAL A 82 3.53 -1.49 -4.52
CA VAL A 82 4.97 -1.18 -4.55
C VAL A 82 5.75 -2.26 -5.29
N SER A 83 5.38 -3.54 -5.17
CA SER A 83 6.04 -4.61 -5.93
C SER A 83 5.81 -4.46 -7.43
N LEU A 84 4.60 -4.08 -7.86
CA LEU A 84 4.32 -3.80 -9.26
C LEU A 84 5.20 -2.66 -9.79
N LEU A 85 5.32 -1.56 -9.02
CA LEU A 85 6.18 -0.44 -9.36
C LEU A 85 7.68 -0.82 -9.35
N ALA A 86 8.08 -1.76 -8.50
CA ALA A 86 9.46 -2.20 -8.33
C ALA A 86 9.93 -3.20 -9.41
N VAL A 87 9.04 -3.74 -10.25
CA VAL A 87 9.39 -4.72 -11.29
C VAL A 87 10.57 -4.27 -12.16
N PRO A 88 10.64 -3.03 -12.70
CA PRO A 88 11.76 -2.57 -13.52
C PRO A 88 13.11 -2.68 -12.81
N VAL A 89 13.18 -2.22 -11.56
CA VAL A 89 14.44 -2.15 -10.80
C VAL A 89 14.86 -3.50 -10.23
N LEU A 90 13.89 -4.33 -9.81
CA LEU A 90 14.16 -5.69 -9.32
C LEU A 90 14.62 -6.61 -10.46
N GLY A 91 14.03 -6.49 -11.64
CA GLY A 91 14.43 -7.23 -12.83
C GLY A 91 15.66 -6.65 -13.54
N ARG A 92 16.20 -5.54 -13.04
CA ARG A 92 17.28 -4.77 -13.65
C ARG A 92 17.06 -4.38 -15.12
N PHE A 93 15.80 -4.17 -15.49
CA PHE A 93 15.44 -3.75 -16.84
C PHE A 93 15.98 -2.35 -17.11
N GLY A 94 16.71 -2.19 -18.22
CA GLY A 94 17.38 -0.93 -18.58
C GLY A 94 18.78 -0.75 -17.97
N ALA A 95 19.37 -1.79 -17.36
CA ALA A 95 20.79 -1.77 -17.00
C ALA A 95 21.67 -1.54 -18.24
N ARG A 96 22.64 -0.63 -18.11
CA ARG A 96 23.56 -0.25 -19.19
C ARG A 96 25.01 -0.47 -18.78
N PRO A 97 25.82 -1.20 -19.56
CA PRO A 97 27.24 -1.44 -19.23
C PRO A 97 28.07 -0.15 -19.16
N ASP A 98 27.74 0.83 -19.99
CA ASP A 98 28.37 2.15 -20.08
C ASP A 98 27.96 3.09 -18.94
N ASN A 99 26.95 2.74 -18.13
CA ASN A 99 26.54 3.52 -16.97
C ASN A 99 26.20 2.62 -15.77
N PRO A 100 27.22 2.13 -15.04
CA PRO A 100 27.04 1.14 -13.98
C PRO A 100 26.27 1.68 -12.76
N THR A 101 26.14 3.00 -12.60
CA THR A 101 25.44 3.62 -11.46
C THR A 101 23.92 3.62 -11.61
N LEU A 102 23.37 3.29 -12.79
CA LEU A 102 21.92 3.27 -13.02
C LEU A 102 21.18 2.29 -12.10
N LEU A 103 21.79 1.14 -11.81
CA LEU A 103 21.22 0.10 -10.94
C LEU A 103 22.29 -0.49 -10.02
N ASP A 104 23.07 0.36 -9.37
CA ASP A 104 24.14 -0.06 -8.47
C ASP A 104 23.61 -0.57 -7.11
N ARG A 105 22.40 -0.16 -6.71
CA ARG A 105 21.83 -0.53 -5.41
C ARG A 105 21.31 -1.97 -5.36
N SER A 106 21.36 -2.54 -4.16
CA SER A 106 20.72 -3.81 -3.83
C SER A 106 19.20 -3.64 -3.68
N TYR A 107 18.48 -3.45 -4.79
CA TYR A 107 17.03 -3.27 -4.79
C TYR A 107 16.28 -4.44 -4.13
N GLY A 108 16.79 -5.67 -4.26
CA GLY A 108 16.23 -6.84 -3.57
C GLY A 108 16.27 -6.69 -2.04
N THR A 109 17.41 -6.29 -1.48
CA THR A 109 17.55 -6.00 -0.05
C THR A 109 16.63 -4.86 0.38
N GLY A 110 16.58 -3.77 -0.39
CA GLY A 110 15.68 -2.64 -0.11
C GLY A 110 14.20 -3.04 -0.09
N TRP A 111 13.79 -3.88 -1.04
CA TRP A 111 12.44 -4.41 -1.11
C TRP A 111 12.12 -5.34 0.07
N LEU A 112 13.04 -6.23 0.45
CA LEU A 112 12.87 -7.10 1.62
C LEU A 112 12.76 -6.32 2.93
N VAL A 113 13.56 -5.26 3.09
CA VAL A 113 13.47 -4.35 4.24
C VAL A 113 12.10 -3.67 4.28
N LEU A 114 11.59 -3.21 3.13
CA LEU A 114 10.25 -2.64 3.04
C LEU A 114 9.16 -3.66 3.43
N VAL A 115 9.24 -4.89 2.90
CA VAL A 115 8.31 -5.98 3.26
C VAL A 115 8.31 -6.22 4.76
N ALA A 116 9.50 -6.37 5.36
CA ALA A 116 9.64 -6.57 6.80
C ALA A 116 9.03 -5.42 7.61
N LEU A 117 9.26 -4.17 7.20
CA LEU A 117 8.71 -2.99 7.85
C LEU A 117 7.18 -2.95 7.78
N VAL A 118 6.60 -3.20 6.60
CA VAL A 118 5.14 -3.18 6.42
C VAL A 118 4.47 -4.28 7.23
N LEU A 119 5.05 -5.49 7.24
CA LEU A 119 4.55 -6.60 8.05
C LEU A 119 4.65 -6.29 9.56
N LEU A 120 5.77 -5.74 10.02
CA LEU A 120 5.94 -5.32 11.41
C LEU A 120 4.87 -4.31 11.83
N LEU A 121 4.64 -3.28 11.02
CA LEU A 121 3.61 -2.27 11.29
C LEU A 121 2.21 -2.87 11.31
N ALA A 122 1.92 -3.84 10.44
CA ALA A 122 0.63 -4.53 10.43
C ALA A 122 0.42 -5.40 11.67
N VAL A 123 1.47 -6.07 12.16
CA VAL A 123 1.43 -6.81 13.43
C VAL A 123 1.16 -5.86 14.60
N VAL A 124 1.90 -4.77 14.69
CA VAL A 124 1.70 -3.73 15.73
C VAL A 124 0.27 -3.19 15.69
N ALA A 125 -0.23 -2.82 14.50
CA ALA A 125 -1.59 -2.33 14.32
C ALA A 125 -2.63 -3.38 14.76
N THR A 126 -2.41 -4.65 14.43
CA THR A 126 -3.30 -5.75 14.83
C THR A 126 -3.35 -5.91 16.35
N LEU A 127 -2.19 -5.86 17.02
CA LEU A 127 -2.10 -5.96 18.48
C LEU A 127 -2.76 -4.78 19.19
N VAL A 128 -2.58 -3.56 18.67
CA VAL A 128 -3.26 -2.35 19.19
C VAL A 128 -4.77 -2.45 19.02
N ARG A 129 -5.26 -2.94 17.88
CA ARG A 129 -6.71 -3.13 17.67
C ARG A 129 -7.29 -4.22 18.59
N ARG A 130 -6.55 -5.30 18.79
CA ARG A 130 -6.92 -6.38 19.71
C ARG A 130 -7.07 -5.88 21.15
N SER A 131 -6.13 -5.07 21.63
CA SER A 131 -6.16 -4.56 23.00
C SER A 131 -7.31 -3.57 23.23
N ARG A 132 -7.67 -2.77 22.23
CA ARG A 132 -8.83 -1.86 22.29
C ARG A 132 -10.16 -2.61 22.36
N HIS A 133 -10.34 -3.68 21.58
CA HIS A 133 -11.57 -4.49 21.63
C HIS A 133 -11.79 -5.21 22.97
N ARG A 134 -10.72 -5.55 23.69
CA ARG A 134 -10.82 -6.17 25.02
C ARG A 134 -11.30 -5.22 26.12
N ARG A 135 -11.13 -3.91 25.94
CA ARG A 135 -11.53 -2.89 26.95
C ARG A 135 -13.02 -2.55 26.89
N THR A 136 -13.70 -2.88 25.79
CA THR A 136 -15.11 -2.53 25.55
C THR A 136 -16.12 -3.60 25.98
N THR A 137 -15.69 -4.65 26.69
CA THR A 137 -16.60 -5.60 27.35
C THR A 137 -16.64 -5.29 28.84
N PRO A 138 -17.49 -4.34 29.30
CA PRO A 138 -17.72 -4.17 30.73
C PRO A 138 -18.36 -5.43 31.30
N SER A 139 -17.79 -5.88 32.40
CA SER A 139 -18.31 -6.92 33.29
C SER A 139 -19.73 -6.59 33.74
N GLY A 140 -20.72 -7.12 33.03
CA GLY A 140 -22.09 -7.22 33.53
C GLY A 140 -22.14 -8.32 34.59
N GLY A 141 -22.03 -7.95 35.86
CA GLY A 141 -22.14 -8.93 36.93
C GLY A 141 -21.87 -8.37 38.32
N SER A 142 -22.86 -7.69 38.90
CA SER A 142 -23.26 -7.87 40.32
C SER A 142 -24.37 -6.88 40.66
N GLY A 143 -25.61 -7.37 40.73
CA GLY A 143 -26.78 -6.54 41.03
C GLY A 143 -28.02 -7.32 41.44
N GLY A 144 -27.87 -8.27 42.36
CA GLY A 144 -28.93 -8.61 43.32
C GLY A 144 -30.01 -9.61 42.88
N THR A 145 -29.72 -10.90 43.05
CA THR A 145 -30.73 -11.89 43.38
C THR A 145 -31.35 -11.51 44.74
N ARG A 146 -32.64 -11.16 44.78
CA ARG A 146 -33.41 -11.17 46.04
C ARG A 146 -34.14 -12.51 46.16
N PRO A 147 -33.92 -13.28 47.24
CA PRO A 147 -34.68 -14.49 47.53
C PRO A 147 -36.08 -14.11 48.05
N GLY A 148 -37.02 -15.04 47.92
CA GLY A 148 -38.46 -14.78 47.93
C GLY A 148 -39.12 -14.41 49.26
N GLY A 149 -40.41 -14.15 49.16
CA GLY A 149 -41.35 -13.97 50.27
C GLY A 149 -42.77 -14.07 49.72
N ARG A 150 -43.56 -14.97 50.30
CA ARG A 150 -44.94 -15.33 49.92
C ARG A 150 -45.93 -14.21 50.20
#